data_AF-A0A0A1H3F2-F1
#
_entry.id   AF-A0A0A1H3F2-F1
#
_cell.length_a   1.000
_cell.length_b   1.000
_cell.length_c   1.000
_cell.angle_alpha   90.00
_cell.angle_beta   90.00
_cell.angle_gamma   90.00
#
_symmetry.space_group_name_H-M   'P 1'
#
loop_
_entity.id
_entity.type
_entity.pdbx_description
1 polymer ?
#
loop_
_entity_poly.entity_id
_entity_poly.type
_entity_poly.pdbx_seq_one_letter_code
_entity_poly.pdbx_strand_id
1 'polypeptide(L)'
;MKVNRSFESVFMRWWIPLALLVNTSTIAHAQETSKWIADTRTGCKVWNDSPNLRLTIQWTGSCNEKHLATGNGVLRRFKDGSAEEKYEGEMKNGKQEGWGTYNYADGCSYDGEWKDGSPDGRGTMHYSNGDSYSGDWNDGQWDGRGTMHFANGGFYESEWKDGEQLEETATHDARNKVTTQAARAEEEQEKEVSEAAKAAEQERINNLIAKGKPAQIYIAAMDFVSAGKTDVAEKLYKVLIDKYPDSPYTLRAIDDRNAARQAARQREEQQAQEQAQEQARAQAEAQAQTQAQAMAQAQAQQVAANRNRCLQACSAMQEQCLSQVGAQSNSAQISMFGAAISGNYNGALQNMANGMSNESAGKSQCASGFGACTASCD
;
A
#
# COMPACT_ATOMS: atom_id res chain seq x y z
N MET A 1 -45.41 -28.47 32.33
CA MET A 1 -45.86 -27.52 33.38
C MET A 1 -46.71 -26.44 32.73
N LYS A 2 -48.00 -26.39 33.08
CA LYS A 2 -48.89 -25.25 32.79
C LYS A 2 -48.47 -24.08 33.68
N VAL A 3 -48.41 -22.87 33.14
CA VAL A 3 -49.04 -21.71 33.80
C VAL A 3 -49.68 -20.84 32.73
N ASN A 4 -51.00 -20.78 32.83
CA ASN A 4 -51.93 -19.89 32.17
C ASN A 4 -52.11 -18.67 33.08
N ARG A 5 -52.28 -17.46 32.53
CA ARG A 5 -53.03 -16.40 33.23
C ARG A 5 -53.72 -15.47 32.24
N SER A 6 -55.00 -15.75 32.10
CA SER A 6 -56.11 -14.99 31.53
C SER A 6 -56.60 -13.86 32.46
N PHE A 7 -57.62 -13.12 31.97
CA PHE A 7 -58.57 -12.19 32.60
C PHE A 7 -58.29 -10.70 32.30
N GLU A 8 -59.24 -9.84 31.90
CA GLU A 8 -60.70 -9.90 31.64
C GLU A 8 -61.10 -8.55 30.98
N SER A 9 -62.04 -8.48 30.01
CA SER A 9 -63.46 -8.03 30.16
C SER A 9 -63.62 -6.49 30.33
N VAL A 10 -64.62 -5.73 29.83
CA VAL A 10 -65.98 -5.96 29.34
C VAL A 10 -66.47 -4.69 28.59
N PHE A 11 -67.26 -4.90 27.53
CA PHE A 11 -68.34 -4.09 26.92
C PHE A 11 -68.41 -2.55 27.09
N MET A 12 -68.59 -1.85 25.96
CA MET A 12 -69.82 -1.10 25.72
C MET A 12 -70.07 -0.85 24.22
N ARG A 13 -71.35 -0.83 23.88
CA ARG A 13 -71.97 -0.99 22.57
C ARG A 13 -72.67 0.35 22.25
N TRP A 14 -72.88 0.62 20.95
CA TRP A 14 -73.93 1.46 20.33
C TRP A 14 -73.48 2.71 19.51
N TRP A 15 -73.93 2.66 18.24
CA TRP A 15 -74.31 3.74 17.30
C TRP A 15 -73.35 4.05 16.14
N ILE A 16 -73.69 3.41 15.02
CA ILE A 16 -73.41 3.85 13.65
C ILE A 16 -74.37 5.02 13.34
N PRO A 17 -73.86 6.14 12.78
CA PRO A 17 -74.58 6.81 11.72
C PRO A 17 -73.75 6.84 10.44
N LEU A 18 -74.41 6.43 9.37
CA LEU A 18 -74.01 6.53 7.98
C LEU A 18 -73.62 7.99 7.65
N ALA A 19 -72.37 8.24 7.27
CA ALA A 19 -71.96 9.47 6.61
C ALA A 19 -71.06 9.14 5.43
N LEU A 20 -71.71 9.13 4.26
CA LEU A 20 -71.24 9.56 2.94
C LEU A 20 -69.75 9.44 2.61
N LEU A 21 -69.51 8.57 1.62
CA LEU A 21 -68.37 8.53 0.73
C LEU A 21 -67.83 9.93 0.38
N VAL A 22 -66.60 10.21 0.79
CA VAL A 22 -65.66 10.95 -0.07
C VAL A 22 -64.48 10.03 -0.30
N ASN A 23 -64.45 9.50 -1.52
CA ASN A 23 -63.35 8.74 -2.06
C ASN A 23 -62.17 9.68 -2.26
N THR A 24 -61.38 9.93 -1.22
CA THR A 24 -60.00 10.35 -1.43
C THR A 24 -59.18 9.08 -1.29
N SER A 25 -59.04 8.37 -2.41
CA SER A 25 -57.89 7.49 -2.58
C SER A 25 -56.66 8.38 -2.40
N THR A 26 -56.11 8.44 -1.18
CA THR A 26 -54.72 8.81 -1.00
C THR A 26 -53.93 7.69 -1.66
N ILE A 27 -53.63 7.86 -2.94
CA ILE A 27 -52.50 7.16 -3.54
C ILE A 27 -51.29 7.70 -2.78
N ALA A 28 -50.90 6.99 -1.72
CA ALA A 28 -49.54 7.02 -1.25
C ALA A 28 -48.70 6.62 -2.47
N HIS A 29 -48.11 7.62 -3.13
CA HIS A 29 -47.12 7.37 -4.16
C HIS A 29 -45.93 6.75 -3.44
N ALA A 30 -45.91 5.42 -3.37
CA ALA A 30 -44.69 4.68 -3.13
C ALA A 30 -43.76 5.05 -4.29
N GLN A 31 -42.85 5.97 -4.04
CA GLN A 31 -41.89 6.44 -5.01
C GLN A 31 -40.98 5.25 -5.31
N GLU A 32 -41.20 4.59 -6.44
CA GLU A 32 -40.33 3.52 -6.93
C GLU A 32 -38.92 4.10 -7.07
N THR A 33 -38.04 3.77 -6.13
CA THR A 33 -36.63 4.11 -6.22
C THR A 33 -36.02 3.20 -7.28
N SER A 34 -36.06 3.67 -8.53
CA SER A 34 -35.32 3.05 -9.61
C SER A 34 -33.90 2.72 -9.13
N LYS A 35 -33.47 1.46 -9.26
CA LYS A 35 -32.10 1.01 -8.95
C LYS A 35 -31.02 1.70 -9.81
N TRP A 36 -31.41 2.53 -10.78
CA TRP A 36 -30.51 3.37 -11.57
C TRP A 36 -30.39 4.78 -10.99
N ILE A 37 -29.15 5.22 -10.76
CA ILE A 37 -28.83 6.61 -10.42
C ILE A 37 -28.20 7.28 -11.64
N ALA A 38 -28.65 8.49 -11.98
CA ALA A 38 -28.10 9.28 -13.06
C ALA A 38 -27.12 10.35 -12.55
N ASP A 39 -25.99 10.51 -13.22
CA ASP A 39 -25.11 11.68 -13.10
C ASP A 39 -25.90 12.91 -13.61
N THR A 40 -26.07 13.92 -12.76
CA THR A 40 -26.88 15.11 -13.06
C THR A 40 -26.28 16.00 -14.16
N ARG A 41 -24.98 15.87 -14.44
CA ARG A 41 -24.28 16.63 -15.46
C ARG A 41 -24.35 15.98 -16.84
N THR A 42 -24.27 14.66 -16.89
CA THR A 42 -24.16 13.91 -18.16
C THR A 42 -25.40 13.11 -18.51
N GLY A 43 -26.28 12.85 -17.54
CA GLY A 43 -27.43 11.95 -17.67
C GLY A 43 -27.06 10.47 -17.70
N CYS A 44 -25.77 10.11 -17.64
CA CYS A 44 -25.33 8.73 -17.62
C CYS A 44 -25.78 8.03 -16.34
N LYS A 45 -26.28 6.80 -16.47
CA LYS A 45 -26.89 5.99 -15.43
C LYS A 45 -25.98 4.86 -15.01
N VAL A 46 -25.94 4.62 -13.72
CA VAL A 46 -25.18 3.56 -13.06
C VAL A 46 -26.12 2.77 -12.16
N TRP A 47 -25.91 1.46 -12.10
CA TRP A 47 -26.62 0.56 -11.22
C TRP A 47 -26.26 0.83 -9.75
N ASN A 48 -27.27 0.80 -8.89
CA ASN A 48 -27.14 0.87 -7.45
C ASN A 48 -27.97 -0.24 -6.82
N ASP A 49 -27.29 -1.25 -6.28
CA ASP A 49 -27.97 -2.39 -5.67
C ASP A 49 -28.55 -2.08 -4.28
N SER A 50 -28.08 -1.00 -3.64
CA SER A 50 -28.61 -0.46 -2.38
C SER A 50 -29.16 0.96 -2.59
N PRO A 51 -30.40 1.13 -3.11
CA PRO A 51 -30.99 2.44 -3.38
C PRO A 51 -31.23 3.24 -2.09
N ASN A 52 -30.22 4.00 -1.65
CA ASN A 52 -30.33 4.97 -0.58
C ASN A 52 -30.77 6.33 -1.13
N LEU A 53 -31.75 6.97 -0.48
CA LEU A 53 -32.47 8.16 -0.97
C LEU A 53 -31.64 9.45 -1.11
N ARG A 54 -30.34 9.44 -0.81
CA ARG A 54 -29.46 10.63 -0.84
C ARG A 54 -28.13 10.44 -1.57
N LEU A 55 -28.01 9.35 -2.33
CA LEU A 55 -26.77 9.02 -3.02
C LEU A 55 -26.74 9.71 -4.39
N THR A 56 -25.69 10.48 -4.66
CA THR A 56 -25.44 11.10 -5.98
C THR A 56 -24.16 10.55 -6.58
N ILE A 57 -23.99 10.67 -7.89
CA ILE A 57 -22.83 10.11 -8.60
C ILE A 57 -22.18 11.13 -9.53
N GLN A 58 -20.90 10.89 -9.83
CA GLN A 58 -20.19 11.48 -10.96
C GLN A 58 -19.49 10.37 -11.74
N TRP A 59 -19.71 10.35 -13.06
CA TRP A 59 -19.04 9.44 -13.98
C TRP A 59 -18.22 10.23 -14.99
N THR A 60 -16.96 9.83 -15.19
CA THR A 60 -16.05 10.49 -16.15
C THR A 60 -16.01 9.81 -17.52
N GLY A 61 -16.48 8.56 -17.63
CA GLY A 61 -16.53 7.83 -18.89
C GLY A 61 -17.76 8.16 -19.75
N SER A 62 -17.97 7.37 -20.80
CA SER A 62 -19.11 7.55 -21.72
C SER A 62 -20.35 6.78 -21.25
N CYS A 63 -21.50 7.01 -21.87
CA CYS A 63 -22.66 6.14 -21.77
C CYS A 63 -23.21 5.75 -23.15
N ASN A 64 -23.87 4.59 -23.21
CA ASN A 64 -24.47 4.07 -24.44
C ASN A 64 -25.80 4.79 -24.77
N GLU A 65 -26.46 4.38 -25.86
CA GLU A 65 -27.75 4.93 -26.33
C GLU A 65 -28.88 4.86 -25.29
N LYS A 66 -28.79 3.96 -24.30
CA LYS A 66 -29.74 3.84 -23.19
C LYS A 66 -29.33 4.69 -21.98
N HIS A 67 -28.34 5.55 -22.16
CA HIS A 67 -27.68 6.33 -21.14
C HIS A 67 -27.01 5.49 -20.05
N LEU A 68 -26.67 4.21 -20.29
CA LEU A 68 -25.99 3.39 -19.28
C LEU A 68 -24.47 3.58 -19.38
N ALA A 69 -23.79 3.80 -18.26
CA ALA A 69 -22.34 4.01 -18.23
C ALA A 69 -21.59 2.84 -18.90
N THR A 70 -20.59 3.17 -19.72
CA THR A 70 -19.83 2.20 -20.51
C THR A 70 -18.39 2.64 -20.77
N GLY A 71 -17.49 1.66 -20.92
CA GLY A 71 -16.07 1.88 -21.14
C GLY A 71 -15.33 2.25 -19.86
N ASN A 72 -14.07 2.63 -20.00
CA ASN A 72 -13.22 2.99 -18.88
C ASN A 72 -13.57 4.38 -18.32
N GLY A 73 -13.49 4.52 -17.00
CA GLY A 73 -13.68 5.79 -16.33
C GLY A 73 -13.60 5.69 -14.81
N VAL A 74 -13.91 6.81 -14.16
CA VAL A 74 -13.95 6.93 -12.70
C VAL A 74 -15.36 7.26 -12.28
N LEU A 75 -15.93 6.39 -11.46
CA LEU A 75 -17.21 6.58 -10.79
C LEU A 75 -16.95 7.03 -9.35
N ARG A 76 -17.47 8.20 -8.98
CA ARG A 76 -17.47 8.70 -7.61
C ARG A 76 -18.90 8.71 -7.09
N ARG A 77 -19.12 8.17 -5.90
CA ARG A 77 -20.42 8.19 -5.21
C ARG A 77 -20.33 9.11 -4.00
N PHE A 78 -21.34 9.95 -3.84
CA PHE A 78 -21.42 10.95 -2.78
C PHE A 78 -22.66 10.70 -1.93
N LYS A 79 -22.49 10.68 -0.62
CA LYS A 79 -23.57 10.65 0.36
C LYS A 79 -23.64 12.01 1.04
N ASP A 80 -24.81 12.66 0.97
CA ASP A 80 -25.01 14.00 1.52
C ASP A 80 -23.98 15.05 1.03
N GLY A 81 -23.44 14.86 -0.19
CA GLY A 81 -22.44 15.75 -0.79
C GLY A 81 -20.97 15.41 -0.49
N SER A 82 -20.71 14.46 0.41
CA SER A 82 -19.36 13.96 0.73
C SER A 82 -19.05 12.72 -0.12
N ALA A 83 -17.90 12.69 -0.78
CA ALA A 83 -17.47 11.51 -1.54
C ALA A 83 -17.16 10.35 -0.57
N GLU A 84 -17.83 9.21 -0.76
CA GLU A 84 -17.67 8.03 0.11
C GLU A 84 -17.05 6.85 -0.62
N GLU A 85 -17.38 6.66 -1.91
CA GLU A 85 -16.89 5.51 -2.67
C GLU A 85 -16.31 5.95 -4.01
N LYS A 86 -15.27 5.26 -4.47
CA LYS A 86 -14.59 5.52 -5.75
C LYS A 86 -14.31 4.20 -6.46
N TYR A 87 -14.87 4.03 -7.65
CA TYR A 87 -14.51 2.98 -8.59
C TYR A 87 -13.73 3.56 -9.77
N GLU A 88 -12.67 2.88 -10.17
CA GLU A 88 -11.86 3.19 -11.35
C GLU A 88 -11.67 1.91 -12.15
N GLY A 89 -12.23 1.86 -13.37
CA GLY A 89 -12.21 0.65 -14.18
C GLY A 89 -13.20 0.71 -15.33
N GLU A 90 -13.44 -0.46 -15.92
CA GLU A 90 -14.38 -0.62 -17.03
C GLU A 90 -15.83 -0.73 -16.55
N MET A 91 -16.75 -0.12 -17.30
CA MET A 91 -18.18 -0.27 -17.10
C MET A 91 -18.84 -0.87 -18.34
N LYS A 92 -19.87 -1.68 -18.12
CA LYS A 92 -20.72 -2.23 -19.17
C LYS A 92 -22.17 -2.20 -18.72
N ASN A 93 -23.03 -1.61 -19.55
CA ASN A 93 -24.46 -1.45 -19.25
C ASN A 93 -24.71 -0.86 -17.84
N GLY A 94 -23.88 0.10 -17.43
CA GLY A 94 -24.01 0.81 -16.15
C GLY A 94 -23.61 0.00 -14.92
N LYS A 95 -22.93 -1.13 -15.09
CA LYS A 95 -22.34 -1.96 -14.03
C LYS A 95 -20.83 -2.05 -14.23
N GLN A 96 -20.09 -2.34 -13.15
CA GLN A 96 -18.66 -2.62 -13.19
C GLN A 96 -18.41 -3.93 -13.96
N GLU A 97 -17.37 -3.93 -14.80
CA GLU A 97 -17.00 -5.04 -15.68
C GLU A 97 -15.48 -5.05 -15.87
N GLY A 98 -14.87 -6.19 -16.13
CA GLY A 98 -13.44 -6.29 -16.41
C GLY A 98 -12.59 -5.93 -15.20
N TRP A 99 -11.41 -5.35 -15.42
CA TRP A 99 -10.50 -4.99 -14.32
C TRP A 99 -10.84 -3.62 -13.74
N GLY A 100 -10.81 -3.50 -12.41
CA GLY A 100 -10.97 -2.21 -11.76
C GLY A 100 -10.71 -2.22 -10.26
N THR A 101 -10.45 -1.02 -9.74
CA THR A 101 -10.19 -0.78 -8.32
C THR A 101 -11.37 -0.03 -7.70
N TYR A 102 -11.91 -0.56 -6.60
CA TYR A 102 -13.02 0.02 -5.85
C TYR A 102 -12.58 0.35 -4.43
N ASN A 103 -12.79 1.59 -4.00
CA ASN A 103 -12.60 2.05 -2.62
C ASN A 103 -13.96 2.21 -1.97
N TYR A 104 -14.20 1.48 -0.89
CA TYR A 104 -15.45 1.45 -0.15
C TYR A 104 -15.47 2.53 0.94
N ALA A 105 -16.67 2.91 1.36
CA ALA A 105 -16.89 3.95 2.38
C ALA A 105 -16.35 3.56 3.77
N ASP A 106 -16.23 2.27 4.05
CA ASP A 106 -15.72 1.71 5.30
C ASP A 106 -14.17 1.67 5.37
N GLY A 107 -13.50 2.14 4.32
CA GLY A 107 -12.04 2.15 4.20
C GLY A 107 -11.46 0.86 3.62
N CYS A 108 -12.29 -0.13 3.27
CA CYS A 108 -11.84 -1.29 2.50
C CYS A 108 -11.59 -0.89 1.04
N SER A 109 -10.82 -1.70 0.31
CA SER A 109 -10.68 -1.56 -1.14
C SER A 109 -10.55 -2.91 -1.83
N TYR A 110 -11.02 -3.02 -3.06
CA TYR A 110 -10.87 -4.20 -3.90
C TYR A 110 -10.17 -3.83 -5.19
N ASP A 111 -9.18 -4.60 -5.60
CA ASP A 111 -8.51 -4.52 -6.88
C ASP A 111 -8.61 -5.87 -7.58
N GLY A 112 -9.29 -5.93 -8.73
CA GLY A 112 -9.46 -7.19 -9.42
C GLY A 112 -10.48 -7.17 -10.54
N GLU A 113 -10.91 -8.36 -10.92
CA GLU A 113 -11.91 -8.61 -11.95
C GLU A 113 -13.33 -8.38 -11.41
N TRP A 114 -14.17 -7.85 -12.29
CA TRP A 114 -15.57 -7.49 -12.07
C TRP A 114 -16.43 -8.06 -13.19
N LYS A 115 -17.63 -8.48 -12.84
CA LYS A 115 -18.64 -8.91 -13.80
C LYS A 115 -20.01 -8.57 -13.28
N ASP A 116 -20.83 -7.95 -14.13
CA ASP A 116 -22.21 -7.58 -13.80
C ASP A 116 -22.37 -6.77 -12.50
N GLY A 117 -21.33 -6.04 -12.07
CA GLY A 117 -21.33 -5.20 -10.87
C GLY A 117 -20.80 -5.86 -9.60
N SER A 118 -20.41 -7.14 -9.66
CA SER A 118 -19.83 -7.91 -8.55
C SER A 118 -18.36 -8.26 -8.83
N PRO A 119 -17.50 -8.37 -7.81
CA PRO A 119 -16.21 -9.05 -7.93
C PRO A 119 -16.37 -10.48 -8.48
N ASP A 120 -15.67 -10.83 -9.56
CA ASP A 120 -15.80 -12.11 -10.26
C ASP A 120 -14.50 -12.37 -11.03
N GLY A 121 -13.80 -13.47 -10.74
CA GLY A 121 -12.45 -13.74 -11.25
C GLY A 121 -11.38 -13.54 -10.18
N ARG A 122 -10.19 -13.06 -10.54
CA ARG A 122 -9.11 -12.82 -9.56
C ARG A 122 -9.14 -11.43 -9.00
N GLY A 123 -8.90 -11.31 -7.69
CA GLY A 123 -8.77 -10.00 -7.05
C GLY A 123 -8.23 -10.04 -5.64
N THR A 124 -7.85 -8.87 -5.17
CA THR A 124 -7.33 -8.61 -3.83
C THR A 124 -8.25 -7.62 -3.11
N MET A 125 -8.80 -8.03 -1.98
CA MET A 125 -9.52 -7.17 -1.03
C MET A 125 -8.56 -6.73 0.07
N HIS A 126 -8.40 -5.43 0.27
CA HIS A 126 -7.75 -4.83 1.42
C HIS A 126 -8.79 -4.36 2.44
N TYR A 127 -8.65 -4.78 3.68
CA TYR A 127 -9.55 -4.42 4.77
C TYR A 127 -9.02 -3.20 5.53
N SER A 128 -9.93 -2.43 6.12
CA SER A 128 -9.59 -1.22 6.89
C SER A 128 -8.77 -1.50 8.15
N ASN A 129 -8.77 -2.74 8.65
CA ASN A 129 -7.91 -3.19 9.75
C ASN A 129 -6.47 -3.52 9.33
N GLY A 130 -6.14 -3.43 8.03
CA GLY A 130 -4.83 -3.75 7.47
C GLY A 130 -4.68 -5.20 6.99
N ASP A 131 -5.69 -6.05 7.15
CA ASP A 131 -5.70 -7.39 6.58
C ASP A 131 -5.95 -7.31 5.06
N SER A 132 -5.64 -8.37 4.32
CA SER A 132 -6.00 -8.48 2.90
C SER A 132 -6.22 -9.91 2.46
N TYR A 133 -7.18 -10.12 1.58
CA TYR A 133 -7.44 -11.40 0.93
C TYR A 133 -7.08 -11.30 -0.54
N SER A 134 -6.30 -12.23 -1.07
CA SER A 134 -6.01 -12.36 -2.50
C SER A 134 -6.44 -13.74 -2.99
N GLY A 135 -7.32 -13.83 -3.98
CA GLY A 135 -7.81 -15.12 -4.43
C GLY A 135 -8.83 -15.04 -5.55
N ASP A 136 -9.50 -16.16 -5.72
CA ASP A 136 -10.60 -16.32 -6.67
C ASP A 136 -11.93 -15.83 -6.04
N TRP A 137 -12.74 -15.16 -6.87
CA TRP A 137 -14.02 -14.53 -6.52
C TRP A 137 -15.11 -14.99 -7.48
N ASN A 138 -16.32 -15.15 -6.95
CA ASN A 138 -17.51 -15.47 -7.72
C ASN A 138 -18.71 -14.74 -7.10
N ASP A 139 -19.34 -13.85 -7.88
CA ASP A 139 -20.47 -13.02 -7.46
C ASP A 139 -20.27 -12.33 -6.09
N GLY A 140 -19.10 -11.70 -5.91
CA GLY A 140 -18.76 -10.95 -4.70
C GLY A 140 -18.36 -11.79 -3.49
N GLN A 141 -18.30 -13.11 -3.62
CA GLN A 141 -17.88 -14.04 -2.57
C GLN A 141 -16.55 -14.70 -2.92
N TRP A 142 -15.81 -15.12 -1.90
CA TRP A 142 -14.64 -15.96 -2.08
C TRP A 142 -15.05 -17.34 -2.60
N ASP A 143 -14.48 -17.77 -3.73
CA ASP A 143 -14.79 -19.06 -4.36
C ASP A 143 -13.57 -19.53 -5.15
N GLY A 144 -12.95 -20.62 -4.71
CA GLY A 144 -11.67 -21.11 -5.21
C GLY A 144 -10.55 -20.92 -4.19
N ARG A 145 -9.30 -20.78 -4.65
CA ARG A 145 -8.15 -20.67 -3.75
C ARG A 145 -7.90 -19.21 -3.38
N GLY A 146 -7.58 -18.97 -2.12
CA GLY A 146 -7.23 -17.65 -1.64
C GLY A 146 -6.27 -17.65 -0.47
N THR A 147 -5.52 -16.55 -0.37
CA THR A 147 -4.56 -16.27 0.68
C THR A 147 -5.03 -15.05 1.47
N MET A 148 -5.25 -15.23 2.77
CA MET A 148 -5.50 -14.15 3.72
C MET A 148 -4.18 -13.73 4.37
N HIS A 149 -3.79 -12.47 4.19
CA HIS A 149 -2.69 -11.83 4.90
C HIS A 149 -3.25 -10.96 6.04
N PHE A 150 -2.69 -11.11 7.22
CA PHE A 150 -3.05 -10.31 8.38
C PHE A 150 -2.10 -9.12 8.56
N ALA A 151 -2.59 -8.04 9.15
CA ALA A 151 -1.79 -6.85 9.47
C ALA A 151 -0.57 -7.16 10.38
N ASN A 152 -0.62 -8.25 11.14
CA ASN A 152 0.48 -8.71 11.99
C ASN A 152 1.60 -9.47 11.23
N GLY A 153 1.48 -9.59 9.91
CA GLY A 153 2.44 -10.28 9.02
C GLY A 153 2.23 -11.79 8.88
N GLY A 154 1.26 -12.38 9.60
CA GLY A 154 0.84 -13.76 9.35
C GLY A 154 0.01 -13.88 8.07
N PHE A 155 -0.08 -15.08 7.53
CA PHE A 155 -1.00 -15.38 6.44
C PHE A 155 -1.51 -16.81 6.53
N TYR A 156 -2.66 -17.08 5.90
CA TYR A 156 -3.09 -18.46 5.66
C TYR A 156 -3.66 -18.65 4.26
N GLU A 157 -3.56 -19.87 3.76
CA GLU A 157 -4.12 -20.28 2.47
C GLU A 157 -5.28 -21.24 2.71
N SER A 158 -6.37 -21.09 1.95
CA SER A 158 -7.54 -21.96 2.04
C SER A 158 -8.28 -22.04 0.70
N GLU A 159 -9.08 -23.10 0.57
CA GLU A 159 -10.04 -23.26 -0.52
C GLU A 159 -11.44 -22.89 -0.02
N TRP A 160 -12.14 -22.09 -0.82
CA TRP A 160 -13.45 -21.54 -0.53
C TRP A 160 -14.47 -22.04 -1.53
N LYS A 161 -15.71 -22.25 -1.09
CA LYS A 161 -16.84 -22.52 -1.97
C LYS A 161 -18.06 -21.78 -1.46
N ASP A 162 -18.64 -20.94 -2.31
CA ASP A 162 -19.84 -20.16 -2.00
C ASP A 162 -19.70 -19.34 -0.69
N GLY A 163 -18.51 -18.78 -0.46
CA GLY A 163 -18.18 -18.03 0.76
C GLY A 163 -17.88 -18.88 2.01
N GLU A 164 -18.02 -20.21 1.93
CA GLU A 164 -17.69 -21.13 3.02
C GLU A 164 -16.27 -21.70 2.87
N GLN A 165 -15.54 -21.76 3.97
CA GLN A 165 -14.19 -22.30 4.02
C GLN A 165 -14.24 -23.84 4.01
N LEU A 166 -13.58 -24.49 3.04
CA LEU A 166 -13.60 -25.96 2.90
C LEU A 166 -12.51 -26.66 3.73
N GLU A 167 -11.27 -26.16 3.72
CA GLU A 167 -10.17 -26.67 4.56
C GLU A 167 -9.03 -25.63 4.70
N GLU A 168 -8.46 -25.46 5.90
CA GLU A 168 -7.35 -24.54 6.17
C GLU A 168 -6.00 -25.22 5.83
N THR A 169 -5.34 -24.78 4.76
CA THR A 169 -4.21 -25.52 4.18
C THR A 169 -2.83 -25.12 4.67
N ALA A 170 -2.62 -23.94 5.26
CA ALA A 170 -1.41 -23.61 6.04
C ALA A 170 -1.52 -22.23 6.69
N THR A 171 -1.26 -22.12 8.00
CA THR A 171 -1.00 -20.85 8.69
C THR A 171 0.50 -20.61 8.78
N HIS A 172 0.95 -19.49 8.24
CA HIS A 172 2.32 -19.02 8.34
C HIS A 172 2.35 -17.78 9.23
N ASP A 173 3.16 -17.79 10.28
CA ASP A 173 3.42 -16.58 11.06
C ASP A 173 4.35 -15.62 10.29
N ALA A 174 4.55 -14.40 10.81
CA ALA A 174 5.46 -13.41 10.22
C ALA A 174 6.94 -13.88 10.10
N ARG A 175 7.28 -15.07 10.62
CA ARG A 175 8.61 -15.70 10.50
C ARG A 175 8.60 -16.92 9.57
N ASN A 176 7.54 -17.09 8.78
CA ASN A 176 7.38 -18.19 7.84
C ASN A 176 7.42 -19.59 8.53
N LYS A 177 6.91 -19.69 9.77
CA LYS A 177 6.76 -20.98 10.44
C LYS A 177 5.35 -21.53 10.23
N VAL A 178 5.23 -22.70 9.61
CA VAL A 178 3.98 -23.46 9.49
C VAL A 178 3.52 -23.84 10.90
N THR A 179 2.35 -23.37 11.32
CA THR A 179 1.85 -23.60 12.68
C THR A 179 0.51 -24.35 12.69
N THR A 180 0.49 -25.56 12.14
CA THR A 180 -0.60 -26.50 12.42
C THR A 180 -0.35 -27.25 13.73
N GLN A 181 -1.41 -27.67 14.43
CA GLN A 181 -1.29 -28.53 15.62
C GLN A 181 -0.59 -29.86 15.29
N ALA A 182 -0.73 -30.34 14.05
CA ALA A 182 0.00 -31.50 13.53
C ALA A 182 1.51 -31.24 13.37
N ALA A 183 1.89 -30.08 12.81
CA ALA A 183 3.31 -29.71 12.69
C ALA A 183 3.99 -29.49 14.05
N ARG A 184 3.26 -29.01 15.07
CA ARG A 184 3.78 -28.91 16.44
C ARG A 184 4.00 -30.27 17.09
N ALA A 185 3.10 -31.23 16.88
CA ALA A 185 3.26 -32.59 17.38
C ALA A 185 4.42 -33.33 16.69
N GLU A 186 4.60 -33.13 15.38
CA GLU A 186 5.74 -33.67 14.64
C GLU A 186 7.07 -33.01 15.02
N GLU A 187 7.11 -31.69 15.22
CA GLU A 187 8.32 -30.97 15.71
C GLU A 187 8.67 -31.34 17.15
N GLU A 188 7.69 -31.55 18.04
CA GLU A 188 7.91 -32.01 19.41
C GLU A 188 8.43 -33.45 19.43
N GLN A 189 7.85 -34.34 18.63
CA GLN A 189 8.33 -35.71 18.49
C GLN A 189 9.74 -35.76 17.88
N GLU A 190 10.03 -34.94 16.88
CA GLU A 190 11.36 -34.85 16.27
C GLU A 190 12.40 -34.24 17.24
N LYS A 191 12.01 -33.24 18.06
CA LYS A 191 12.84 -32.70 19.14
C LYS A 191 13.16 -33.74 20.21
N GLU A 192 12.16 -34.48 20.69
CA GLU A 192 12.34 -35.54 21.67
C GLU A 192 13.25 -36.66 21.13
N VAL A 193 13.06 -37.07 19.88
CA VAL A 193 13.93 -38.05 19.21
C VAL A 193 15.36 -37.50 19.04
N SER A 194 15.52 -36.21 18.71
CA SER A 194 16.85 -35.56 18.61
C SER A 194 17.55 -35.46 19.97
N GLU A 195 16.81 -35.16 21.05
CA GLU A 195 17.34 -35.05 22.40
C GLU A 195 17.71 -36.41 22.97
N ALA A 196 16.89 -37.43 22.73
CA ALA A 196 17.22 -38.82 23.05
C ALA A 196 18.46 -39.32 22.28
N ALA A 197 18.59 -38.97 20.99
CA ALA A 197 19.77 -39.30 20.20
C ALA A 197 21.05 -38.60 20.73
N LYS A 198 20.96 -37.31 21.11
CA LYS A 198 22.06 -36.58 21.75
C LYS A 198 22.44 -37.19 23.10
N ALA A 199 21.47 -37.60 23.91
CA ALA A 199 21.71 -38.27 25.19
C ALA A 199 22.42 -39.62 25.00
N ALA A 200 21.98 -40.43 24.05
CA ALA A 200 22.61 -41.71 23.71
C ALA A 200 24.04 -41.54 23.18
N GLU A 201 24.29 -40.52 22.36
CA GLU A 201 25.63 -40.17 21.89
C GLU A 201 26.55 -39.76 23.05
N GLN A 202 26.06 -38.92 23.96
CA GLN A 202 26.81 -38.50 25.14
C GLN A 202 27.13 -39.69 26.06
N GLU A 203 26.20 -40.63 26.24
CA GLU A 203 26.43 -41.85 27.00
C GLU A 203 27.51 -42.74 26.34
N ARG A 204 27.46 -42.90 25.00
CA ARG A 204 28.49 -43.63 24.25
C ARG A 204 29.87 -43.01 24.43
N ILE A 205 29.96 -41.68 24.40
CA ILE A 205 31.20 -40.93 24.67
C ILE A 205 31.69 -41.20 26.10
N ASN A 206 30.82 -41.10 27.11
CA ASN A 206 31.16 -41.34 28.50
C ASN A 206 31.69 -42.77 28.73
N ASN A 207 31.06 -43.75 28.09
CA ASN A 207 31.49 -45.16 28.13
C ASN A 207 32.86 -45.38 27.49
N LEU A 208 33.14 -44.72 26.34
CA LEU A 208 34.46 -44.75 25.71
C LEU A 208 35.55 -44.15 26.62
N ILE A 209 35.26 -43.03 27.28
CA ILE A 209 36.21 -42.38 28.19
C ILE A 209 36.51 -43.28 29.41
N ALA A 210 35.48 -43.86 30.01
CA ALA A 210 35.61 -44.68 31.20
C ALA A 210 36.32 -46.02 30.91
N LYS A 211 35.86 -46.74 29.89
CA LYS A 211 36.16 -48.17 29.68
C LYS A 211 36.75 -48.51 28.30
N GLY A 212 36.83 -47.55 27.38
CA GLY A 212 37.28 -47.79 26.01
C GLY A 212 38.75 -48.23 25.95
N LYS A 213 39.06 -49.14 25.00
CA LYS A 213 40.45 -49.47 24.66
C LYS A 213 41.06 -48.36 23.78
N PRO A 214 42.39 -48.16 23.78
CA PRO A 214 43.01 -47.07 23.02
C PRO A 214 42.62 -47.02 21.53
N ALA A 215 42.59 -48.17 20.85
CA ALA A 215 42.17 -48.24 19.44
C ALA A 215 40.71 -47.76 19.22
N GLN A 216 39.80 -48.12 20.14
CA GLN A 216 38.38 -47.75 20.05
C GLN A 216 38.17 -46.25 20.27
N ILE A 217 38.90 -45.67 21.22
CA ILE A 217 38.85 -44.23 21.50
C ILE A 217 39.37 -43.45 20.30
N TYR A 218 40.47 -43.90 19.67
CA TYR A 218 41.06 -43.24 18.51
C TYR A 218 40.14 -43.29 17.28
N ILE A 219 39.57 -44.46 16.97
CA ILE A 219 38.63 -44.60 15.85
C ILE A 219 37.39 -43.72 16.07
N ALA A 220 36.81 -43.76 17.28
CA ALA A 220 35.66 -42.92 17.59
C ALA A 220 35.99 -41.41 17.46
N ALA A 221 37.18 -40.99 17.88
CA ALA A 221 37.61 -39.60 17.70
C ALA A 221 37.70 -39.20 16.21
N MET A 222 38.21 -40.08 15.35
CA MET A 222 38.25 -39.87 13.89
C MET A 222 36.85 -39.80 13.27
N ASP A 223 35.92 -40.63 13.71
CA ASP A 223 34.51 -40.59 13.28
C ASP A 223 33.88 -39.23 13.63
N PHE A 224 34.14 -38.72 14.84
CA PHE A 224 33.66 -37.40 15.26
C PHE A 224 34.30 -36.25 14.47
N VAL A 225 35.58 -36.34 14.12
CA VAL A 225 36.23 -35.36 13.22
C VAL A 225 35.53 -35.36 11.85
N SER A 226 35.26 -36.55 11.29
CA SER A 226 34.59 -36.69 9.99
C SER A 226 33.15 -36.17 10.01
N ALA A 227 32.49 -36.25 11.16
CA ALA A 227 31.16 -35.67 11.40
C ALA A 227 31.18 -34.17 11.75
N GLY A 228 32.34 -33.50 11.74
CA GLY A 228 32.49 -32.08 12.08
C GLY A 228 32.41 -31.76 13.58
N LYS A 229 32.31 -32.77 14.46
CA LYS A 229 32.23 -32.63 15.92
C LYS A 229 33.62 -32.58 16.56
N THR A 230 34.37 -31.54 16.22
CA THR A 230 35.80 -31.41 16.58
C THR A 230 36.04 -31.26 18.08
N ASP A 231 35.09 -30.71 18.82
CA ASP A 231 35.15 -30.55 20.29
C ASP A 231 35.09 -31.90 21.03
N VAL A 232 34.25 -32.81 20.55
CA VAL A 232 34.13 -34.17 21.07
C VAL A 232 35.40 -34.96 20.75
N ALA A 233 35.88 -34.87 19.52
CA ALA A 233 37.13 -35.51 19.11
C ALA A 233 38.33 -35.04 19.96
N GLU A 234 38.43 -33.74 20.24
CA GLU A 234 39.49 -33.17 21.08
C GLU A 234 39.47 -33.75 22.51
N LYS A 235 38.28 -33.92 23.11
CA LYS A 235 38.14 -34.57 24.42
C LYS A 235 38.64 -36.02 24.39
N LEU A 236 38.30 -36.78 23.35
CA LEU A 236 38.74 -38.17 23.21
C LEU A 236 40.26 -38.30 22.97
N TYR A 237 40.85 -37.42 22.16
CA TYR A 237 42.31 -37.37 22.00
C TYR A 237 43.02 -37.03 23.31
N LYS A 238 42.48 -36.11 24.10
CA LYS A 238 43.04 -35.80 25.43
C LYS A 238 43.01 -37.02 26.35
N VAL A 239 41.92 -37.80 26.35
CA VAL A 239 41.83 -39.04 27.14
C VAL A 239 42.87 -40.07 26.69
N LEU A 240 43.13 -40.22 25.39
CA LEU A 240 44.20 -41.09 24.89
C LEU A 240 45.58 -40.67 25.40
N ILE A 241 45.88 -39.37 25.30
CA ILE A 241 47.15 -38.78 25.71
C ILE A 241 47.37 -38.96 27.22
N ASP A 242 46.34 -38.66 28.02
CA ASP A 242 46.45 -38.64 29.48
C ASP A 242 46.43 -40.06 30.09
N LYS A 243 45.62 -40.98 29.55
CA LYS A 243 45.40 -42.32 30.14
C LYS A 243 46.26 -43.43 29.53
N TYR A 244 46.75 -43.25 28.29
CA TYR A 244 47.45 -44.29 27.55
C TYR A 244 48.71 -43.75 26.83
N PRO A 245 49.66 -43.13 27.53
CA PRO A 245 50.82 -42.46 26.91
C PRO A 245 51.67 -43.40 26.03
N ASP A 246 51.82 -44.66 26.42
CA ASP A 246 52.63 -45.65 25.69
C ASP A 246 51.89 -46.35 24.53
N SER A 247 50.64 -45.96 24.24
CA SER A 247 49.87 -46.57 23.17
C SER A 247 50.31 -46.06 21.79
N PRO A 248 50.41 -46.92 20.76
CA PRO A 248 50.71 -46.47 19.38
C PRO A 248 49.65 -45.52 18.80
N TYR A 249 48.44 -45.47 19.39
CA TYR A 249 47.38 -44.55 19.00
C TYR A 249 47.56 -43.14 19.56
N THR A 250 48.36 -42.98 20.61
CA THR A 250 48.57 -41.69 21.28
C THR A 250 49.41 -40.74 20.44
N LEU A 251 50.45 -41.25 19.76
CA LEU A 251 51.24 -40.44 18.83
C LEU A 251 50.38 -39.93 17.67
N ARG A 252 49.56 -40.81 17.07
CA ARG A 252 48.63 -40.42 16.00
C ARG A 252 47.60 -39.39 16.47
N ALA A 253 47.04 -39.60 17.66
CA ALA A 253 46.11 -38.65 18.29
C ALA A 253 46.73 -37.26 18.48
N ILE A 254 48.02 -37.16 18.80
CA ILE A 254 48.72 -35.87 18.95
C ILE A 254 48.83 -35.17 17.59
N ASP A 255 49.27 -35.88 16.55
CA ASP A 255 49.43 -35.32 15.20
C ASP A 255 48.09 -34.84 14.64
N ASP A 256 47.05 -35.68 14.72
CA ASP A 256 45.71 -35.36 14.25
C ASP A 256 45.09 -34.19 15.01
N ARG A 257 45.29 -34.13 16.34
CA ARG A 257 44.82 -33.01 17.16
C ARG A 257 45.52 -31.70 16.78
N ASN A 258 46.82 -31.75 16.50
CA ASN A 258 47.58 -30.56 16.12
C ASN A 258 47.17 -30.06 14.73
N ALA A 259 46.98 -30.97 13.77
CA ALA A 259 46.48 -30.65 12.44
C ALA A 259 45.07 -30.05 12.49
N ALA A 260 44.16 -30.63 13.27
CA ALA A 260 42.79 -30.12 13.45
C ALA A 260 42.77 -28.71 14.05
N ARG A 261 43.64 -28.42 15.05
CA ARG A 261 43.78 -27.08 15.63
C ARG A 261 44.36 -26.06 14.65
N GLN A 262 45.29 -26.47 13.78
CA GLN A 262 45.80 -25.61 12.71
C GLN A 262 44.72 -25.27 11.69
N ALA A 263 43.96 -26.27 11.24
CA ALA A 263 42.84 -26.07 10.32
C ALA A 263 41.71 -25.23 10.92
N ALA A 264 41.45 -25.33 12.24
CA ALA A 264 40.49 -24.47 12.93
C ALA A 264 40.93 -23.00 12.91
N ARG A 265 42.19 -22.70 13.26
CA ARG A 265 42.73 -21.33 13.19
C ARG A 265 42.67 -20.74 11.79
N GLN A 266 42.99 -21.53 10.76
CA GLN A 266 42.88 -21.08 9.37
C GLN A 266 41.44 -20.75 8.98
N ARG A 267 40.46 -21.53 9.43
CA ARG A 267 39.04 -21.24 9.18
C ARG A 267 38.58 -19.97 9.91
N GLU A 268 39.01 -19.77 11.15
CA GLU A 268 38.72 -18.54 11.91
C GLU A 268 39.33 -17.31 11.24
N GLU A 269 40.58 -17.40 10.79
CA GLU A 269 41.24 -16.34 10.02
C GLU A 269 40.52 -16.05 8.70
N GLN A 270 40.12 -17.09 7.96
CA GLN A 270 39.36 -16.92 6.72
C GLN A 270 37.98 -16.29 6.97
N GLN A 271 37.26 -16.73 7.99
CA GLN A 271 35.97 -16.14 8.37
C GLN A 271 36.12 -14.68 8.79
N ALA A 272 37.16 -14.35 9.55
CA ALA A 272 37.45 -12.98 9.94
C ALA A 272 37.78 -12.10 8.72
N GLN A 273 38.52 -12.64 7.73
CA GLN A 273 38.81 -11.94 6.47
C GLN A 273 37.53 -11.72 5.64
N GLU A 274 36.68 -12.74 5.51
CA GLU A 274 35.41 -12.64 4.79
C GLU A 274 34.48 -11.60 5.45
N GLN A 275 34.36 -11.62 6.78
CA GLN A 275 33.59 -10.63 7.53
C GLN A 275 34.15 -9.21 7.38
N ALA A 276 35.48 -9.05 7.42
CA ALA A 276 36.12 -7.75 7.22
C ALA A 276 35.88 -7.22 5.79
N GLN A 277 35.91 -8.11 4.79
CA GLN A 277 35.64 -7.76 3.40
C GLN A 277 34.18 -7.34 3.21
N GLU A 278 33.24 -8.06 3.82
CA GLU A 278 31.81 -7.72 3.78
C GLU A 278 31.54 -6.36 4.44
N GLN A 279 32.14 -6.11 5.61
CA GLN A 279 32.04 -4.81 6.29
C GLN A 279 32.63 -3.68 5.45
N ALA A 280 33.78 -3.89 4.80
CA ALA A 280 34.39 -2.89 3.92
C ALA A 280 33.50 -2.59 2.70
N ARG A 281 32.86 -3.61 2.12
CA ARG A 281 31.91 -3.44 1.02
C ARG A 281 30.68 -2.64 1.46
N ALA A 282 30.09 -2.97 2.60
CA ALA A 282 28.94 -2.23 3.14
C ALA A 282 29.28 -0.76 3.43
N GLN A 283 30.48 -0.49 3.96
CA GLN A 283 30.96 0.87 4.18
C GLN A 283 31.14 1.64 2.86
N ALA A 284 31.69 1.01 1.82
CA ALA A 284 31.85 1.62 0.51
C ALA A 284 30.49 1.95 -0.14
N GLU A 285 29.51 1.05 -0.05
CA GLU A 285 28.16 1.27 -0.56
C GLU A 285 27.46 2.44 0.17
N ALA A 286 27.58 2.51 1.50
CA ALA A 286 27.03 3.63 2.29
C ALA A 286 27.69 4.98 1.95
N GLN A 287 29.01 4.98 1.74
CA GLN A 287 29.74 6.18 1.29
C GLN A 287 29.28 6.64 -0.10
N ALA A 288 29.11 5.70 -1.04
CA ALA A 288 28.63 6.01 -2.38
C ALA A 288 27.21 6.60 -2.37
N GLN A 289 26.30 6.04 -1.57
CA GLN A 289 24.94 6.58 -1.38
C GLN A 289 24.98 8.01 -0.81
N THR A 290 25.81 8.25 0.21
CA THR A 290 25.97 9.57 0.83
C THR A 290 26.49 10.60 -0.19
N GLN A 291 27.48 10.21 -1.01
CA GLN A 291 27.99 11.07 -2.08
C GLN A 291 26.94 11.37 -3.15
N ALA A 292 26.16 10.36 -3.56
CA ALA A 292 25.07 10.54 -4.53
C ALA A 292 23.99 11.51 -4.00
N GLN A 293 23.61 11.38 -2.72
CA GLN A 293 22.65 12.29 -2.08
C GLN A 293 23.20 13.73 -2.01
N ALA A 294 24.47 13.90 -1.64
CA ALA A 294 25.10 15.23 -1.61
C ALA A 294 25.15 15.88 -3.00
N MET A 295 25.46 15.11 -4.05
CA MET A 295 25.44 15.61 -5.43
C MET A 295 24.02 16.01 -5.87
N ALA A 296 23.01 15.20 -5.57
CA ALA A 296 21.61 15.50 -5.89
C ALA A 296 21.13 16.78 -5.17
N GLN A 297 21.48 16.95 -3.89
CA GLN A 297 21.17 18.16 -3.13
C GLN A 297 21.86 19.40 -3.72
N ALA A 298 23.13 19.30 -4.10
CA ALA A 298 23.85 20.41 -4.74
C ALA A 298 23.21 20.80 -6.08
N GLN A 299 22.80 19.83 -6.90
CA GLN A 299 22.09 20.09 -8.15
C GLN A 299 20.73 20.75 -7.90
N ALA A 300 19.95 20.28 -6.93
CA ALA A 300 18.67 20.89 -6.56
C ALA A 300 18.84 22.35 -6.08
N GLN A 301 19.87 22.63 -5.27
CA GLN A 301 20.21 23.98 -4.84
C GLN A 301 20.60 24.88 -6.03
N GLN A 302 21.34 24.35 -7.00
CA GLN A 302 21.71 25.09 -8.20
C GLN A 302 20.49 25.41 -9.07
N VAL A 303 19.58 24.45 -9.27
CA VAL A 303 18.32 24.65 -10.00
C VAL A 303 17.47 25.73 -9.31
N ALA A 304 17.30 25.65 -7.99
CA ALA A 304 16.58 26.65 -7.22
C ALA A 304 17.23 28.05 -7.31
N ALA A 305 18.56 28.13 -7.26
CA ALA A 305 19.30 29.38 -7.41
C ALA A 305 19.12 29.99 -8.81
N ASN A 306 19.15 29.16 -9.87
CA ASN A 306 18.93 29.60 -11.24
C ASN A 306 17.49 30.10 -11.44
N ARG A 307 16.49 29.39 -10.91
CA ARG A 307 15.09 29.81 -10.90
C ARG A 307 14.92 31.17 -10.23
N ASN A 308 15.52 31.37 -9.06
CA ASN A 308 15.45 32.64 -8.34
C ASN A 308 16.08 33.80 -9.13
N ARG A 309 17.23 33.58 -9.79
CA ARG A 309 17.84 34.61 -10.67
C ARG A 309 16.93 34.92 -11.87
N CYS A 310 16.29 33.92 -12.46
CA CYS A 310 15.35 34.10 -13.55
C CYS A 310 14.13 34.94 -13.12
N LEU A 311 13.53 34.61 -11.97
CA LEU A 311 12.41 35.37 -11.42
C LEU A 311 12.78 36.83 -11.11
N GLN A 312 13.99 37.07 -10.60
CA GLN A 312 14.50 38.44 -10.40
C GLN A 312 14.63 39.21 -11.71
N ALA A 313 15.12 38.57 -12.78
CA ALA A 313 15.18 39.18 -14.10
C ALA A 313 13.79 39.50 -14.66
N CYS A 314 12.81 38.59 -14.52
CA CYS A 314 11.42 38.83 -14.92
C CYS A 314 10.81 40.02 -14.15
N SER A 315 11.07 40.12 -12.84
CA SER A 315 10.61 41.24 -12.01
C SER A 315 11.20 42.57 -12.48
N ALA A 316 12.50 42.61 -12.79
CA ALA A 316 13.15 43.81 -13.31
C ALA A 316 12.57 44.23 -14.68
N MET A 317 12.27 43.26 -15.56
CA MET A 317 11.60 43.53 -16.84
C MET A 317 10.19 44.11 -16.65
N GLN A 318 9.44 43.60 -15.68
CA GLN A 318 8.10 44.11 -15.36
C GLN A 318 8.16 45.57 -14.86
N GLU A 319 9.11 45.89 -13.97
CA GLU A 319 9.33 47.27 -13.49
C GLU A 319 9.68 48.23 -14.64
N GLN A 320 10.56 47.82 -15.55
CA GLN A 320 10.91 48.61 -16.74
C GLN A 320 9.70 48.84 -17.66
N CYS A 321 8.89 47.80 -17.89
CA CYS A 321 7.68 47.90 -18.71
C CYS A 321 6.66 48.88 -18.10
N LEU A 322 6.38 48.75 -16.80
CA LEU A 322 5.45 49.64 -16.09
C LEU A 322 5.94 51.09 -16.06
N SER A 323 7.25 51.31 -15.93
CA SER A 323 7.87 52.64 -16.00
C SER A 323 7.66 53.29 -17.37
N GLN A 324 7.83 52.55 -18.46
CA GLN A 324 7.58 53.04 -19.82
C GLN A 324 6.11 53.39 -20.07
N VAL A 325 5.18 52.53 -19.62
CA VAL A 325 3.73 52.80 -19.70
C VAL A 325 3.37 54.06 -18.90
N GLY A 326 3.95 54.25 -17.71
CA GLY A 326 3.78 55.47 -16.92
C GLY A 326 4.32 56.73 -17.60
N ALA A 327 5.48 56.65 -18.26
CA ALA A 327 6.05 57.76 -19.02
C ALA A 327 5.18 58.17 -20.23
N GLN A 328 4.57 57.20 -20.92
CA GLN A 328 3.62 57.44 -22.02
C GLN A 328 2.29 58.05 -21.54
N SER A 329 1.83 57.68 -20.35
CA SER A 329 0.64 58.31 -19.74
C SER A 329 0.91 59.78 -19.39
N ASN A 330 2.09 60.09 -18.82
CA ASN A 330 2.49 61.46 -18.51
C ASN A 330 2.61 62.35 -19.76
N SER A 331 3.12 61.85 -20.88
CA SER A 331 3.20 62.61 -22.13
C SER A 331 1.81 62.87 -22.74
N ALA A 332 0.87 61.93 -22.62
CA ALA A 332 -0.52 62.12 -23.01
C ALA A 332 -1.23 63.19 -22.16
N GLN A 333 -0.95 63.25 -20.85
CA GLN A 333 -1.46 64.31 -19.97
C GLN A 333 -0.93 65.70 -20.35
N ILE A 334 0.37 65.82 -20.67
CA ILE A 334 0.97 67.10 -21.11
C ILE A 334 0.31 67.59 -22.43
N SER A 335 0.07 66.69 -23.38
CA SER A 335 -0.64 67.02 -24.63
C SER A 335 -2.09 67.45 -24.39
N MET A 336 -2.75 66.87 -23.37
CA MET A 336 -4.11 67.22 -22.98
C MET A 336 -4.20 68.63 -22.39
N PHE A 337 -3.25 69.01 -21.53
CA PHE A 337 -3.14 70.39 -21.03
C PHE A 337 -2.95 71.40 -22.16
N GLY A 338 -2.15 71.08 -23.18
CA GLY A 338 -1.99 71.92 -24.37
C GLY A 338 -3.29 72.12 -25.18
N ALA A 339 -4.11 71.08 -25.32
CA ALA A 339 -5.41 71.15 -26.02
C ALA A 339 -6.50 71.91 -25.23
N ALA A 340 -6.44 71.87 -23.89
CA ALA A 340 -7.34 72.64 -23.03
C ALA A 340 -7.02 74.15 -23.08
N ILE A 341 -5.74 74.51 -23.13
CA ILE A 341 -5.28 75.91 -23.23
C ILE A 341 -5.71 76.54 -24.58
N SER A 342 -5.82 75.76 -25.66
CA SER A 342 -6.26 76.24 -26.98
C SER A 342 -7.79 76.30 -27.17
N GLY A 343 -8.58 75.98 -26.14
CA GLY A 343 -10.05 76.06 -26.17
C GLY A 343 -10.76 74.88 -26.83
N ASN A 344 -10.04 73.81 -27.19
CA ASN A 344 -10.63 72.59 -27.77
C ASN A 344 -10.99 71.55 -26.70
N TYR A 345 -12.07 71.81 -25.96
CA TYR A 345 -12.50 70.97 -24.83
C TYR A 345 -12.92 69.55 -25.24
N ASN A 346 -13.56 69.37 -26.40
CA ASN A 346 -13.93 68.04 -26.89
C ASN A 346 -12.69 67.21 -27.27
N GLY A 347 -11.67 67.84 -27.86
CA GLY A 347 -10.38 67.20 -28.13
C GLY A 347 -9.63 66.83 -26.84
N ALA A 348 -9.70 67.66 -25.80
CA ALA A 348 -9.09 67.38 -24.51
C ALA A 348 -9.74 66.16 -23.80
N LEU A 349 -11.07 66.02 -23.86
CA LEU A 349 -11.79 64.86 -23.31
C LEU A 349 -11.51 63.56 -24.07
N GLN A 350 -11.47 63.60 -25.41
CA GLN A 350 -11.09 62.43 -26.22
C GLN A 350 -9.65 61.99 -25.95
N ASN A 351 -8.72 62.94 -25.81
CA ASN A 351 -7.32 62.64 -25.48
C ASN A 351 -7.18 62.01 -24.08
N MET A 352 -7.99 62.43 -23.10
CA MET A 352 -8.05 61.79 -21.77
C MET A 352 -8.54 60.35 -21.84
N ALA A 353 -9.66 60.09 -22.52
CA ALA A 353 -10.24 58.75 -22.63
C ALA A 353 -9.28 57.78 -23.34
N ASN A 354 -8.62 58.23 -24.41
CA ASN A 354 -7.63 57.45 -25.14
C ASN A 354 -6.36 57.20 -24.30
N GLY A 355 -5.90 58.17 -23.51
CA GLY A 355 -4.77 58.01 -22.59
C GLY A 355 -5.03 56.98 -21.49
N MET A 356 -6.21 57.03 -20.84
CA MET A 356 -6.60 56.06 -19.81
C MET A 356 -6.78 54.64 -20.38
N SER A 357 -7.36 54.52 -21.57
CA SER A 357 -7.49 53.23 -22.27
C SER A 357 -6.14 52.64 -22.66
N ASN A 358 -5.20 53.45 -23.15
CA ASN A 358 -3.86 52.98 -23.52
C ASN A 358 -3.01 52.61 -22.30
N GLU A 359 -3.13 53.34 -21.19
CA GLU A 359 -2.41 53.01 -19.94
C GLU A 359 -2.90 51.67 -19.36
N SER A 360 -4.22 51.44 -19.33
CA SER A 360 -4.79 50.17 -18.85
C SER A 360 -4.43 48.99 -19.76
N ALA A 361 -4.47 49.16 -21.08
CA ALA A 361 -4.02 48.14 -22.04
C ALA A 361 -2.52 47.84 -21.91
N GLY A 362 -1.68 48.85 -21.75
CA GLY A 362 -0.23 48.70 -21.54
C GLY A 362 0.12 47.97 -20.24
N LYS A 363 -0.55 48.30 -19.12
CA LYS A 363 -0.39 47.58 -17.85
C LYS A 363 -0.79 46.10 -17.96
N SER A 364 -1.87 45.81 -18.69
CA SER A 364 -2.33 44.44 -18.95
C SER A 364 -1.31 43.65 -19.77
N GLN A 365 -0.72 44.27 -20.81
CA GLN A 365 0.35 43.65 -21.60
C GLN A 365 1.60 43.36 -20.76
N CYS A 366 2.05 44.30 -19.92
CA CYS A 366 3.17 44.07 -18.99
C CYS A 366 2.89 42.89 -18.03
N ALA A 367 1.67 42.76 -17.51
CA ALA A 367 1.28 41.67 -16.63
C ALA A 367 1.27 40.30 -17.36
N SER A 368 0.79 40.27 -18.60
CA SER A 368 0.81 39.05 -19.42
C SER A 368 2.24 38.61 -19.77
N GLY A 369 3.13 39.55 -20.09
CA GLY A 369 4.54 39.29 -20.37
C GLY A 369 5.30 38.81 -19.13
N PHE A 370 4.98 39.36 -17.96
CA PHE A 370 5.53 38.87 -16.69
C PHE A 370 5.11 37.42 -16.41
N GLY A 371 3.82 37.09 -16.56
CA GLY A 371 3.33 35.72 -16.38
C GLY A 371 3.99 34.71 -17.32
N ALA A 372 4.20 35.09 -18.59
CA ALA A 372 4.92 34.26 -19.55
C ALA A 372 6.41 34.09 -19.19
N CYS A 373 7.07 35.14 -18.71
CA CYS A 373 8.45 35.10 -18.25
C CYS A 373 8.61 34.18 -17.04
N THR A 374 7.77 34.32 -16.02
CA THR A 374 7.83 33.47 -14.82
C THR A 374 7.56 31.99 -15.13
N ALA A 375 6.66 31.71 -16.09
CA ALA A 375 6.39 30.35 -16.54
C ALA A 375 7.56 29.71 -17.29
N SER A 376 8.46 30.50 -17.89
CA SER A 376 9.69 30.01 -18.52
C SER A 376 10.85 29.77 -17.54
N CYS A 377 10.70 30.21 -16.29
CA CYS A 377 11.67 29.97 -15.22
C CYS A 377 11.44 28.64 -14.47
N ASP A 378 10.25 28.07 -14.60
CA ASP A 378 9.88 26.73 -14.13
C ASP A 378 10.26 25.68 -15.18
#